data_AF-A0A838MHD9-F1
#
_entry.id   AF-A0A838MHD9-F1
#
_cell.length_a   1.000
_cell.length_b   1.000
_cell.length_c   1.000
_cell.angle_alpha   90.00
_cell.angle_beta   90.00
_cell.angle_gamma   90.00
#
_symmetry.space_group_name_H-M   'P 1'
#
loop_
_entity.id
_entity.type
_entity.pdbx_description
1 polymer ?
#
loop_
_entity_poly.entity_id
_entity_poly.type
_entity_poly.pdbx_seq_one_letter_code
_entity_poly.pdbx_strand_id
1 'polypeptide(L)'
;MDSIKKDNLSEISRQYGVSVNLLSNWRMQLTERGSHAFETSPDQEKNQLKNKIGRLEQMLGKKEVELSLLKNFSDFYESPNTA
;
A
#
# COMPACT_ATOMS: atom_id res chain seq x y z
N MET A 1 0.11 24.51 14.47
CA MET A 1 -1.24 24.00 14.10
C MET A 1 -2.34 25.02 14.40
N ASP A 2 -2.02 26.29 14.69
CA ASP A 2 -2.99 27.31 15.11
C ASP A 2 -3.55 28.18 13.98
N SER A 3 -3.05 28.00 12.75
CA SER A 3 -3.51 28.75 11.57
C SER A 3 -4.89 28.31 11.05
N ILE A 4 -5.34 27.10 11.36
CA ILE A 4 -6.70 26.62 11.01
C ILE A 4 -7.76 27.17 11.99
N LYS A 5 -7.34 27.62 13.18
CA LYS A 5 -8.24 28.14 14.22
C LYS A 5 -8.52 29.64 14.13
N LYS A 6 -7.71 30.43 13.42
CA LYS A 6 -7.97 31.87 13.25
C LYS A 6 -9.02 32.06 12.16
N ASP A 7 -10.27 32.16 12.62
CA ASP A 7 -11.46 32.44 11.83
C ASP A 7 -11.28 33.64 10.92
N ASN A 8 -11.01 33.35 9.64
CA ASN A 8 -11.05 34.36 8.60
C ASN A 8 -11.79 33.86 7.35
N LEU A 9 -12.82 33.04 7.58
CA LEU A 9 -13.69 32.52 6.51
C LEU A 9 -14.29 33.65 5.67
N SER A 10 -14.50 34.83 6.26
CA SER A 10 -14.95 36.04 5.57
C SER A 10 -13.91 36.63 4.61
N GLU A 11 -12.62 36.68 4.99
CA GLU A 11 -11.55 37.11 4.08
C GLU A 11 -11.31 36.09 2.97
N ILE A 12 -11.31 34.79 3.31
CA ILE A 12 -11.20 33.71 2.33
C ILE A 12 -12.37 33.74 1.34
N SER A 13 -13.59 33.99 1.85
CA SER A 13 -14.79 34.15 1.03
C SER A 13 -14.64 35.30 0.04
N ARG A 14 -14.13 36.46 0.50
CA ARG A 14 -13.89 37.64 -0.36
C ARG A 14 -12.77 37.41 -1.37
N GLN A 15 -11.68 36.76 -0.96
CA GLN A 15 -10.50 36.54 -1.80
C GLN A 15 -10.77 35.54 -2.93
N TYR A 16 -11.50 34.46 -2.63
CA TYR A 16 -11.72 33.36 -3.57
C TYR A 16 -13.14 33.32 -4.15
N GLY A 17 -14.02 34.25 -3.77
CA GLY A 17 -15.40 34.31 -4.26
C GLY A 17 -16.28 33.13 -3.80
N VAL A 18 -15.88 32.44 -2.73
CA VAL A 18 -16.57 31.26 -2.22
C VAL A 18 -17.48 31.64 -1.05
N SER A 19 -18.70 31.09 -0.96
CA SER A 19 -19.59 31.42 0.16
C SER A 19 -19.05 30.94 1.52
N VAL A 20 -19.22 31.75 2.56
CA VAL A 20 -18.80 31.42 3.94
C VAL A 20 -19.46 30.12 4.43
N ASN A 21 -20.73 29.89 4.07
CA ASN A 21 -21.45 28.67 4.42
C ASN A 21 -20.80 27.42 3.82
N LEU A 22 -20.35 27.50 2.56
CA LEU A 22 -19.66 26.39 1.90
C LEU A 22 -18.31 26.10 2.57
N LEU A 23 -17.53 27.14 2.89
CA LEU A 23 -16.25 26.98 3.59
C LEU A 23 -16.44 26.37 5.00
N SER A 24 -17.49 26.79 5.72
CA SER A 24 -17.83 26.23 7.04
C SER A 24 -18.18 24.75 6.94
N ASN A 25 -18.99 24.37 5.95
CA ASN A 25 -19.36 22.98 5.70
C ASN A 25 -18.14 22.11 5.35
N TRP A 26 -17.23 22.61 4.50
CA TRP A 26 -16.00 21.89 4.18
C TRP A 26 -15.08 21.72 5.37
N ARG A 27 -14.94 22.75 6.20
CA ARG A 27 -14.16 22.66 7.45
C ARG A 27 -14.74 21.63 8.40
N MET A 28 -16.05 21.60 8.57
CA MET A 28 -16.75 20.59 9.37
C MET A 28 -16.50 19.19 8.81
N GLN A 29 -16.73 18.98 7.51
CA GLN A 29 -16.51 17.68 6.85
C GLN A 29 -15.05 17.20 6.96
N LEU A 30 -14.08 18.10 6.78
CA LEU A 30 -12.66 17.78 6.91
C LEU A 30 -12.28 17.46 8.35
N THR A 31 -12.89 18.12 9.34
CA THR A 31 -12.62 17.85 10.77
C THR A 31 -13.23 16.52 11.20
N GLU A 32 -14.46 16.22 10.75
CA GLU A 32 -15.17 15.00 11.13
C GLU A 32 -14.69 13.75 10.39
N ARG A 33 -14.38 13.87 9.10
CA ARG A 33 -14.08 12.73 8.22
C ARG A 33 -12.66 12.77 7.64
N GLY A 34 -11.86 13.76 8.00
CA GLY A 34 -10.51 13.95 7.46
C GLY A 34 -9.61 12.76 7.74
N SER A 35 -9.63 12.21 8.97
CA SER A 35 -8.81 11.04 9.31
C SER A 35 -9.13 9.83 8.43
N HIS A 36 -10.41 9.60 8.16
CA HIS A 36 -10.89 8.46 7.38
C HIS A 36 -10.42 8.51 5.92
N ALA A 37 -10.26 9.71 5.36
CA ALA A 37 -9.67 9.91 4.03
C ALA A 37 -8.19 9.50 3.96
N PHE A 38 -7.50 9.42 5.10
CA PHE A 38 -6.08 9.01 5.17
C PHE A 38 -5.90 7.60 5.77
N GLU A 39 -6.91 7.03 6.43
CA GLU A 39 -6.91 5.66 6.97
C GLU A 39 -6.81 4.59 5.88
N THR A 40 -7.44 4.81 4.73
CA THR A 40 -7.33 3.94 3.55
C THR A 40 -6.22 4.45 2.64
N SER A 41 -4.99 4.55 3.16
CA SER A 41 -3.87 4.93 2.30
C SER A 41 -3.67 3.80 1.26
N PRO A 42 -3.77 4.06 -0.06
CA PRO A 42 -3.50 3.05 -1.09
C PRO A 42 -2.12 2.40 -0.92
N ASP A 43 -1.21 3.11 -0.26
CA ASP A 43 0.13 2.64 0.07
C ASP A 43 0.14 1.47 1.05
N GLN A 44 -0.81 1.35 1.98
CA GLN A 44 -0.86 0.22 2.91
C GLN A 44 -1.21 -1.09 2.20
N GLU A 45 -2.30 -1.08 1.42
CA GLU A 45 -2.70 -2.26 0.63
C GLU A 45 -1.62 -2.63 -0.39
N LYS A 46 -1.07 -1.63 -1.09
CA LYS A 46 0.04 -1.83 -2.03
C LYS A 46 1.28 -2.43 -1.36
N ASN A 47 1.63 -1.98 -0.15
CA ASN A 47 2.75 -2.54 0.60
C ASN A 47 2.48 -3.98 1.07
N GLN A 48 1.27 -4.28 1.51
CA GLN A 48 0.87 -5.64 1.88
C GLN A 48 0.95 -6.59 0.67
N LEU A 49 0.46 -6.15 -0.49
CA LEU A 49 0.55 -6.92 -1.73
C LEU A 49 2.01 -7.14 -2.17
N LYS A 50 2.85 -6.10 -2.13
CA LYS A 50 4.29 -6.22 -2.41
C LYS A 50 4.97 -7.23 -1.49
N ASN A 51 4.70 -7.18 -0.19
CA ASN A 51 5.25 -8.13 0.77
C ASN A 51 4.80 -9.56 0.49
N LYS A 52 3.53 -9.75 0.12
CA LYS A 52 2.99 -11.06 -0.27
C LYS A 52 3.67 -11.59 -1.53
N ILE A 53 3.86 -10.75 -2.55
CA ILE A 53 4.56 -11.11 -3.79
C ILE A 53 5.99 -11.57 -3.48
N GLY A 54 6.77 -10.78 -2.73
CA GLY A 54 8.15 -11.14 -2.40
C GLY A 54 8.27 -12.46 -1.62
N ARG A 55 7.30 -12.74 -0.73
CA ARG A 55 7.25 -14.03 -0.02
C ARG A 55 6.98 -15.20 -0.97
N LEU A 56 6.08 -15.03 -1.93
CA LEU A 56 5.75 -16.06 -2.92
C LEU A 56 6.91 -16.32 -3.87
N GLU A 57 7.58 -15.27 -4.35
CA GLU A 57 8.78 -15.37 -5.18
C GLU A 57 9.90 -16.15 -4.46
N GLN A 58 10.13 -15.86 -3.17
CA GLN A 58 11.12 -16.60 -2.38
C GLN A 58 10.75 -18.09 -2.21
N MET A 59 9.46 -18.40 -2.00
CA MET A 59 9.00 -19.78 -1.88
C MET A 59 9.14 -20.53 -3.20
N LEU A 60 8.83 -19.88 -4.32
CA LEU A 60 8.97 -20.46 -5.65
C LEU A 60 10.44 -20.79 -5.95
N GLY A 61 11.36 -19.85 -5.72
CA GLY A 61 12.79 -20.09 -5.95
C GLY A 61 13.35 -21.25 -5.10
N LYS A 62 12.91 -21.38 -3.84
CA LYS A 62 13.28 -22.55 -3.00
C LYS A 62 12.78 -23.87 -3.61
N LYS A 63 11.54 -23.89 -4.11
CA LYS A 63 10.96 -25.08 -4.75
C LYS A 63 11.64 -25.44 -6.06
N GLU A 64 12.04 -24.46 -6.86
CA GLU A 64 12.83 -24.69 -8.08
C GLU A 64 14.18 -25.34 -7.77
N VAL A 65 14.87 -24.88 -6.73
CA VAL A 65 16.14 -25.48 -6.28
C VAL A 65 15.93 -26.91 -5.77
N GLU A 66 14.94 -27.13 -4.90
CA GLU A 66 14.60 -28.48 -4.41
C GLU A 66 14.32 -29.45 -5.56
N LEU A 67 13.56 -29.00 -6.57
CA LEU A 67 13.19 -29.82 -7.73
C LEU A 67 14.40 -30.11 -8.63
N SER A 68 15.28 -29.12 -8.83
CA SER A 68 16.54 -29.30 -9.54
C SER A 68 17.45 -30.33 -8.85
N LEU A 69 17.57 -30.23 -7.52
CA LEU A 69 18.34 -31.21 -6.73
C LEU A 69 17.75 -32.61 -6.84
N LEU A 70 16.43 -32.76 -6.68
CA LEU A 70 15.75 -34.05 -6.80
C LEU A 70 15.95 -34.69 -8.18
N LYS A 71 15.87 -33.90 -9.25
CA LYS A 71 16.17 -34.38 -10.61
C LYS A 71 17.60 -34.87 -10.72
N ASN A 72 18.58 -34.06 -10.29
CA ASN A 72 19.98 -34.46 -10.33
C ASN A 72 20.26 -35.75 -9.55
N PHE A 73 19.62 -35.94 -8.39
CA PHE A 73 19.73 -37.18 -7.62
C PHE A 73 19.08 -38.35 -8.36
N SER A 74 17.87 -38.18 -8.91
CA SER A 74 17.19 -39.22 -9.69
C SER A 74 18.02 -39.65 -10.89
N ASP A 75 18.52 -38.68 -11.67
CA ASP A 75 19.36 -38.93 -12.85
C ASP A 75 20.67 -39.65 -12.49
N PHE A 76 21.25 -39.33 -11.33
CA PHE A 76 22.45 -40.00 -10.82
C PHE A 76 22.20 -41.47 -10.47
N TYR A 77 21.04 -41.81 -9.91
CA TYR A 77 20.70 -43.19 -9.52
C TYR A 77 20.02 -44.00 -10.63
N GLU A 78 19.41 -43.35 -11.63
CA GLU A 78 18.87 -43.98 -12.83
C GLU A 78 19.94 -44.23 -13.91
N SER A 79 21.11 -43.61 -13.77
CA SER A 79 22.30 -44.01 -14.52
C SER A 79 22.67 -45.44 -14.14
N PRO A 80 22.69 -46.40 -15.08
CA PRO A 80 23.04 -47.78 -14.75
C PRO A 80 24.45 -47.80 -14.16
N ASN A 81 24.63 -48.50 -13.05
CA ASN A 81 25.93 -49.09 -12.70
C ASN A 81 26.33 -50.03 -13.85
N THR A 82 26.93 -49.48 -14.90
CA THR A 82 27.74 -50.21 -15.86
C THR A 82 29.19 -49.81 -15.64
N ALA A 83 29.80 -50.40 -14.62
CA ALA A 83 31.18 -50.89 -14.58
C ALA A 83 31.42 -51.59 -13.22
#